data_AF-A0A3C1YZL0-F1
#
_entry.id   AF-A0A3C1YZL0-F1
#
_cell.length_a   1.000
_cell.length_b   1.000
_cell.length_c   1.000
_cell.angle_alpha   90.00
_cell.angle_beta   90.00
_cell.angle_gamma   90.00
#
_symmetry.space_group_name_H-M   'P 1'
#
loop_
_entity.id
_entity.type
_entity.pdbx_description
1 polymer ?
#
loop_
_entity_poly.entity_id
_entity_poly.type
_entity_poly.pdbx_seq_one_letter_code
_entity_poly.pdbx_strand_id
1 'polypeptide(L)'
;GKVLEYACRQGFQVFDFGRSSPDSGTYKFKAQWGAQPHQLYWYYWMKDGRDVPQLNPQNPKYALAIRLWQTLPVPVANLLGPHIVKHLP
;
A
#
# COMPACT_ATOMS: atom_id res chain seq x y z
N GLY A 1 19.58 4.76 1.19
CA GLY A 1 20.59 4.14 0.31
C GLY A 1 21.39 3.01 0.93
N LYS A 2 21.60 2.94 2.26
CA LYS A 2 22.52 1.97 2.89
C LYS A 2 22.30 0.50 2.50
N VAL A 3 21.05 0.08 2.33
CA VAL A 3 20.71 -1.32 1.94
C VAL A 3 21.10 -1.62 0.50
N LEU A 4 20.88 -0.67 -0.41
CA LEU A 4 21.26 -0.82 -1.82
C LEU A 4 22.80 -0.81 -1.96
N GLU A 5 23.47 0.09 -1.24
CA GLU A 5 24.93 0.13 -1.17
C GLU A 5 25.52 -1.18 -0.63
N TYR A 6 24.94 -1.73 0.44
CA TYR A 6 25.30 -3.04 0.96
C TYR A 6 25.13 -4.12 -0.12
N ALA A 7 24.01 -4.12 -0.85
CA ALA A 7 23.75 -5.11 -1.87
C ALA A 7 24.80 -5.08 -2.99
N CYS A 8 25.19 -3.87 -3.45
CA CYS A 8 26.27 -3.69 -4.40
C CYS A 8 27.61 -4.20 -3.87
N ARG A 9 27.96 -3.88 -2.61
CA ARG A 9 29.21 -4.33 -1.99
C ARG A 9 29.31 -5.85 -1.83
N GLN A 10 28.17 -6.52 -1.63
CA GLN A 10 28.12 -7.98 -1.53
C GLN A 10 28.06 -8.68 -2.91
N GLY A 11 27.99 -7.92 -4.02
CA GLY A 11 27.94 -8.49 -5.36
C GLY A 11 26.59 -9.09 -5.75
N PHE A 12 25.49 -8.71 -5.07
CA PHE A 12 24.15 -9.14 -5.50
C PHE A 12 23.80 -8.55 -6.87
N GLN A 13 23.20 -9.38 -7.72
CA GLN A 13 22.84 -8.99 -9.09
C GLN A 13 21.44 -8.41 -9.21
N VAL A 14 20.56 -8.69 -8.25
CA VAL A 14 19.15 -8.28 -8.27
C VAL A 14 18.82 -7.63 -6.93
N PHE A 15 18.10 -6.51 -7.00
CA PHE A 15 17.56 -5.82 -5.84
C PHE A 15 16.06 -5.60 -6.04
N ASP A 16 15.25 -6.21 -5.17
CA ASP A 16 13.80 -6.00 -5.19
C ASP A 16 13.43 -4.81 -4.29
N PHE A 17 12.89 -3.75 -4.90
CA PHE A 17 12.41 -2.57 -4.19
C PHE A 17 11.03 -2.77 -3.54
N GLY A 18 10.42 -3.94 -3.70
CA GLY A 18 9.09 -4.31 -3.27
C GLY A 18 7.97 -3.68 -4.11
N ARG A 19 6.73 -3.99 -3.76
CA ARG A 19 5.53 -3.47 -4.45
C ARG A 19 5.38 -1.95 -4.32
N SER A 20 4.77 -1.34 -5.32
CA SER A 20 4.26 0.04 -5.28
C SER A 20 3.08 0.17 -6.22
N SER A 21 2.15 1.07 -5.92
CA SER A 21 1.09 1.42 -6.85
C SER A 21 1.66 2.10 -8.10
N PRO A 22 1.10 1.87 -9.29
CA PRO A 22 1.47 2.60 -10.51
C PRO A 22 1.42 4.12 -10.29
N ASP A 23 2.36 4.83 -10.92
CA ASP A 23 2.48 6.30 -10.89
C ASP A 23 2.66 6.97 -9.51
N SER A 24 2.79 6.20 -8.44
CA SER A 24 3.06 6.73 -7.11
C SER A 24 4.45 7.38 -7.03
N GLY A 25 4.67 8.23 -6.02
CA GLY A 25 6.00 8.78 -5.76
C GLY A 25 7.05 7.69 -5.52
N THR A 26 6.68 6.60 -4.85
CA THR A 26 7.57 5.45 -4.63
C THR A 26 7.87 4.69 -5.92
N TYR A 27 6.91 4.59 -6.85
CA TYR A 27 7.15 4.03 -8.19
C TYR A 27 8.18 4.86 -8.96
N LYS A 28 8.00 6.19 -9.01
CA LYS A 28 8.91 7.11 -9.71
C LYS A 28 10.32 7.08 -9.13
N PHE A 29 10.43 7.05 -7.80
CA PHE A 29 11.72 6.91 -7.11
C PHE A 29 12.45 5.62 -7.52
N LYS A 30 11.75 4.48 -7.58
CA LYS A 30 12.35 3.20 -7.98
C LYS A 30 12.80 3.20 -9.44
N ALA A 31 11.99 3.78 -10.33
CA ALA A 31 12.32 3.91 -11.75
C ALA A 31 13.62 4.71 -11.97
N GLN A 32 13.89 5.74 -11.16
CA GLN A 32 15.14 6.50 -11.21
C GLN A 32 16.40 5.67 -10.88
N TRP A 33 16.25 4.58 -10.12
CA TRP A 33 17.32 3.62 -9.85
C TRP A 33 17.45 2.54 -10.94
N GLY A 34 16.69 2.63 -12.03
CA GLY A 34 16.69 1.63 -13.11
C GLY A 34 15.83 0.39 -12.83
N ALA A 35 15.03 0.40 -11.76
CA ALA A 35 14.14 -0.72 -11.44
C ALA A 35 13.09 -0.90 -12.53
N GLN A 36 12.92 -2.14 -13.01
CA GLN A 36 11.91 -2.50 -13.99
C GLN A 36 10.62 -2.97 -13.29
N PRO A 37 9.44 -2.43 -13.64
CA PRO A 37 8.20 -2.85 -13.00
C PRO A 37 7.79 -4.26 -13.42
N HIS A 38 7.40 -5.07 -12.44
CA HIS A 38 6.76 -6.36 -12.67
C HIS A 38 5.31 -6.29 -12.19
N GLN A 39 4.36 -6.58 -13.09
CA GLN A 39 2.92 -6.48 -12.78
C GLN A 39 2.54 -7.55 -11.75
N LEU A 40 1.91 -7.11 -10.66
CA LEU A 40 1.33 -8.00 -9.65
C LEU A 40 -0.19 -8.08 -9.84
N TYR A 41 -0.74 -9.28 -9.75
CA TYR A 41 -2.17 -9.54 -9.87
C TYR A 41 -2.74 -9.92 -8.51
N TRP A 42 -3.83 -9.28 -8.13
CA TRP A 42 -4.59 -9.63 -6.93
C TRP A 42 -5.82 -10.43 -7.35
N TYR A 43 -5.91 -11.66 -6.87
CA TYR A 43 -7.05 -12.53 -7.12
C TYR A 43 -7.93 -12.56 -5.87
N TYR A 44 -9.22 -12.27 -6.06
CA TYR A 44 -10.21 -12.29 -4.99
C TYR A 44 -11.23 -13.38 -5.30
N TRP A 45 -11.40 -14.32 -4.36
CA TRP A 45 -12.48 -15.29 -4.43
C TRP A 45 -13.77 -14.67 -3.90
N MET A 46 -14.74 -14.45 -4.79
CA MET A 46 -16.02 -13.84 -4.45
C MET A 46 -17.10 -14.92 -4.42
N LYS A 47 -17.82 -15.02 -3.28
CA LYS A 47 -19.08 -15.77 -3.23
C LYS A 47 -20.14 -15.00 -4.02
N ASP A 48 -20.85 -15.70 -4.91
CA ASP A 48 -21.82 -15.23 -5.90
C ASP A 48 -22.30 -13.77 -5.76
N GLY A 49 -22.04 -12.97 -6.79
CA GLY A 49 -22.65 -11.66 -7.01
C GLY A 49 -22.07 -10.49 -6.21
N ARG A 50 -21.00 -10.68 -5.44
CA ARG A 50 -20.33 -9.57 -4.73
C ARG A 50 -19.27 -8.90 -5.60
N ASP A 51 -19.34 -7.57 -5.69
CA ASP A 51 -18.36 -6.74 -6.39
C ASP A 51 -16.97 -6.81 -5.74
N VAL A 52 -15.92 -6.78 -6.58
CA VAL A 52 -14.53 -6.75 -6.12
C VAL A 52 -14.34 -5.62 -5.11
N PRO A 53 -13.75 -5.88 -3.93
CA PRO A 53 -13.53 -4.85 -2.92
C PRO A 53 -12.69 -3.71 -3.51
N GLN A 54 -13.29 -2.52 -3.67
CA GLN A 54 -12.57 -1.32 -4.12
C GLN A 54 -11.78 -0.70 -2.96
N LEU A 55 -10.85 -1.46 -2.37
CA LEU A 55 -9.97 -1.07 -1.27
C LEU A 55 -8.81 -0.20 -1.75
N ASN A 56 -9.06 0.63 -2.76
CA ASN A 56 -8.07 1.57 -3.22
C ASN A 56 -8.06 2.77 -2.27
N PRO A 57 -6.92 3.11 -1.63
CA PRO A 57 -6.80 4.31 -0.81
C PRO A 57 -7.14 5.61 -1.57
N GLN A 58 -7.05 5.58 -2.92
CA GLN A 58 -7.45 6.68 -3.80
C GLN A 58 -8.97 6.75 -4.06
N ASN A 59 -9.78 5.85 -3.49
CA ASN A 59 -11.22 5.90 -3.66
C ASN A 59 -11.80 7.10 -2.90
N PRO A 60 -12.45 8.06 -3.60
CA PRO A 60 -12.97 9.28 -2.97
C PRO A 60 -14.01 8.98 -1.88
N LYS A 61 -14.68 7.83 -1.93
CA LYS A 61 -15.64 7.40 -0.89
C LYS A 61 -15.00 7.27 0.49
N TYR A 62 -13.73 6.89 0.57
CA TYR A 62 -13.01 6.75 1.84
C TYR A 62 -12.22 8.01 2.24
N ALA A 63 -12.01 8.96 1.32
CA ALA A 63 -11.20 10.14 1.58
C ALA A 63 -11.76 10.99 2.73
N LEU A 64 -13.08 11.19 2.81
CA LEU A 64 -13.71 11.93 3.89
C LEU A 64 -13.58 11.20 5.23
N ALA A 65 -13.82 9.89 5.25
CA ALA A 65 -13.70 9.06 6.44
C ALA A 65 -12.27 9.06 7.00
N ILE A 66 -11.26 8.96 6.12
CA ILE A 66 -9.83 9.03 6.48
C ILE A 66 -9.51 10.40 7.10
N ARG A 67 -9.96 11.50 6.49
CA ARG A 67 -9.72 12.85 7.02
C ARG A 67 -10.33 13.05 8.40
N LEU A 68 -11.58 12.63 8.59
CA LEU A 68 -12.23 12.69 9.91
C LEU A 68 -11.48 11.84 10.93
N TRP A 69 -11.06 10.63 10.54
CA TRP A 69 -10.28 9.75 11.40
C TRP A 69 -8.94 10.37 11.85
N GLN A 70 -8.23 11.03 10.93
CA GLN A 70 -6.97 11.72 11.22
C GLN A 70 -7.12 12.89 12.20
N THR A 71 -8.32 13.48 12.31
CA THR A 71 -8.60 14.58 13.23
C THR A 71 -9.08 14.12 14.62
N LEU A 72 -9.31 12.82 14.83
CA LEU A 72 -9.78 12.31 16.12
C LEU A 72 -8.68 12.37 17.19
N PRO A 73 -9.01 12.74 18.43
CA PRO A 73 -8.12 12.58 19.57
C PRO A 73 -7.71 11.11 19.76
N VAL A 74 -6.44 10.88 20.09
CA VAL A 74 -5.84 9.54 20.25
C VAL A 74 -6.68 8.58 21.11
N PRO A 75 -7.26 8.98 22.27
CA PRO A 75 -8.07 8.07 23.07
C PRO A 75 -9.32 7.55 22.35
N VAL A 76 -9.95 8.41 21.52
CA VAL A 76 -11.15 8.06 20.75
C VAL A 76 -10.79 7.13 19.60
N ALA A 77 -9.70 7.44 18.89
CA ALA A 77 -9.19 6.57 17.83
C ALA A 77 -8.81 5.17 18.36
N ASN A 78 -8.21 5.09 19.55
CA ASN A 78 -7.85 3.81 20.17
C ASN A 78 -9.07 2.99 20.62
N LEU A 79 -10.16 3.64 21.04
CA LEU A 79 -11.40 2.96 21.39
C LEU A 79 -12.13 2.42 20.16
N LEU A 80 -12.22 3.22 19.09
CA LEU A 80 -12.97 2.88 17.88
C LEU A 80 -12.16 1.98 16.92
N GLY A 81 -10.83 2.09 16.93
CA GLY A 81 -9.93 1.38 16.02
C GLY A 81 -10.16 -0.14 15.96
N PRO A 82 -10.20 -0.86 17.10
CA PRO A 82 -10.43 -2.31 17.11
C PRO A 82 -11.77 -2.74 16.51
N HIS A 83 -12.81 -1.90 16.56
CA HIS A 83 -14.12 -2.21 15.97
C HIS A 83 -14.14 -1.99 14.47
N ILE A 84 -13.37 -1.03 13.96
CA ILE A 84 -13.30 -0.72 12.53
C ILE A 84 -12.37 -1.70 11.80
N VAL A 85 -11.20 -1.99 12.36
CA VAL A 85 -10.20 -2.88 11.74
C VAL A 85 -10.75 -4.29 11.50
N LYS A 86 -11.65 -4.79 12.36
CA LYS A 86 -12.33 -6.08 12.18
C LYS A 86 -13.16 -6.19 10.91
N HIS A 87 -13.58 -5.06 10.34
CA HIS A 87 -14.43 -5.00 9.15
C HIS A 87 -13.67 -4.52 7.92
N LEU A 88 -12.37 -4.22 8.05
CA LEU A 88 -11.49 -3.95 6.93
C LEU A 88 -10.96 -5.29 6.40
N PRO A 89 -11.17 -5.61 5.12
CA PRO A 89 -10.61 -6.80 4.48
C PRO A 89 -9.08 -6.75 4.32
#